data_AF-A0A661KHV8-F1
#
_entry.id   AF-A0A661KHV8-F1
#
_cell.length_a   1.000
_cell.length_b   1.000
_cell.length_c   1.000
_cell.angle_alpha   90.00
_cell.angle_beta   90.00
_cell.angle_gamma   90.00
#
_symmetry.space_group_name_H-M   'P 1'
#
loop_
_entity.id
_entity.type
_entity.pdbx_description
1 polymer ?
#
loop_
_entity_poly.entity_id
_entity_poly.type
_entity_poly.pdbx_seq_one_letter_code
_entity_poly.pdbx_strand_id
1 'polypeptide(L)'
;MANWIISQITGVKIHDTGCGLKGYQASLVRGFPIPHGFHRFLPALFGVKGEEVAEVIVKDRRRQHGTSHYGLGRVFEVIRELLTIRFVIRDVRGWFERFKNLRLLTSVASLGCLFYLAISADKLSLAFFLLASILNLLCWTIYLNLGRFLRAQHEGVFKGKEI
;
A
#
# COMPACT_ATOMS: atom_id res chain seq x y z
N MET A 1 -2.63 -10.19 14.60
CA MET A 1 -2.88 -10.64 13.21
C MET A 1 -2.24 -9.72 12.16
N ALA A 2 -2.49 -8.41 12.16
CA ALA A 2 -1.93 -7.49 11.14
C ALA A 2 -0.38 -7.50 11.07
N ASN A 3 0.32 -7.42 12.21
CA ASN A 3 1.80 -7.46 12.23
C ASN A 3 2.38 -8.77 11.66
N TRP A 4 1.70 -9.90 11.90
CA TRP A 4 2.10 -11.18 11.31
C TRP A 4 1.99 -11.14 9.78
N ILE A 5 0.87 -10.68 9.23
CA ILE A 5 0.68 -10.54 7.77
C ILE A 5 1.75 -9.62 7.18
N ILE A 6 2.03 -8.48 7.82
CA ILE A 6 3.07 -7.55 7.39
C ILE A 6 4.42 -8.26 7.36
N SER A 7 4.80 -8.96 8.43
CA SER A 7 6.07 -9.68 8.51
C SER A 7 6.24 -10.76 7.43
N GLN A 8 5.16 -11.47 7.06
CA GLN A 8 5.18 -12.47 5.99
C GLN A 8 5.29 -11.81 4.61
N ILE A 9 4.72 -10.63 4.44
CA ILE A 9 4.73 -9.90 3.17
C ILE A 9 6.06 -9.19 2.94
N THR A 10 6.66 -8.64 4.00
CA THR A 10 7.91 -7.88 3.94
C THR A 10 9.16 -8.71 4.19
N GLY A 11 9.02 -9.88 4.83
CA GLY A 11 10.14 -10.69 5.29
C GLY A 11 10.83 -10.16 6.56
N VAL A 12 10.36 -9.03 7.11
CA VAL A 12 10.97 -8.41 8.30
C VAL A 12 10.15 -8.78 9.54
N LYS A 13 10.75 -9.57 10.44
CA LYS A 13 10.12 -10.01 11.70
C LYS A 13 10.25 -8.90 12.75
N ILE A 14 9.15 -8.20 13.00
CA ILE A 14 9.03 -7.12 14.01
C ILE A 14 7.72 -7.37 14.78
N HIS A 15 7.75 -7.26 16.11
CA HIS A 15 6.59 -7.46 16.96
C HIS A 15 5.57 -6.34 16.80
N ASP A 16 6.03 -5.08 16.73
CA ASP A 16 5.18 -3.91 16.51
C ASP A 16 5.66 -2.99 15.37
N THR A 17 5.15 -3.25 14.17
CA THR A 17 5.38 -2.39 12.99
C THR A 17 4.60 -1.07 13.03
N GLY A 18 3.56 -0.99 13.88
CA GLY A 18 2.66 0.15 14.02
C GLY A 18 3.14 1.21 15.01
N CYS A 19 4.16 0.91 15.82
CA CYS A 19 4.76 1.86 16.75
C CYS A 19 5.21 3.14 16.03
N GLY A 20 4.82 4.30 16.55
CA GLY A 20 5.19 5.60 16.00
C GLY A 20 6.61 6.04 16.33
N LEU A 21 7.22 5.45 17.37
CA LEU A 21 8.58 5.77 17.80
C LEU A 21 9.57 4.83 17.09
N LYS A 22 10.27 5.36 16.08
CA LYS A 22 11.28 4.61 15.31
C LYS A 22 12.52 5.46 15.10
N GLY A 23 13.70 4.87 15.26
CA GLY A 23 14.98 5.47 14.95
C GLY A 23 15.63 4.77 13.75
N TYR A 24 16.17 5.54 12.82
CA TYR A 24 16.93 5.02 11.67
C TYR A 24 18.22 5.81 11.53
N GLN A 25 19.27 5.18 11.00
CA GLN A 25 20.47 5.90 10.63
C GLN A 25 20.15 6.91 9.52
N ALA A 26 20.73 8.10 9.60
CA ALA A 26 20.49 9.17 8.62
C ALA A 26 20.85 8.74 7.19
N SER A 27 21.87 7.90 7.03
CA SER A 27 22.30 7.32 5.75
C SER A 27 21.19 6.50 5.06
N LEU A 28 20.33 5.81 5.83
CA LEU A 28 19.24 4.99 5.29
C LEU A 28 18.04 5.83 4.82
N VAL A 29 17.77 6.94 5.51
CA VAL A 29 16.56 7.75 5.27
C VAL A 29 16.81 8.88 4.27
N ARG A 30 18.05 9.37 4.18
CA ARG A 30 18.41 10.52 3.35
C ARG A 30 18.15 10.22 1.87
N GLY A 31 17.34 11.06 1.23
CA GLY A 31 17.05 10.95 -0.21
C GLY A 31 15.95 9.94 -0.56
N PHE A 32 15.27 9.34 0.43
CA PHE A 32 14.18 8.40 0.18
C PHE A 32 12.83 8.97 0.67
N PRO A 33 12.15 9.79 -0.14
CA PRO A 33 10.86 10.37 0.24
C PRO A 33 9.76 9.30 0.30
N ILE A 34 9.16 9.05 1.47
CA ILE A 34 8.12 8.03 1.66
C ILE A 34 6.71 8.63 1.71
N PRO A 35 5.78 8.28 0.80
CA PRO A 35 4.41 8.80 0.84
C PRO A 35 3.67 8.43 2.14
N HIS A 36 2.67 9.25 2.50
CA HIS A 36 1.82 8.99 3.68
C HIS A 36 1.24 7.56 3.67
N GLY A 37 1.28 6.93 4.84
CA GLY A 37 0.77 5.56 5.10
C GLY A 37 1.82 4.44 4.98
N PHE A 38 2.85 4.62 4.15
CA PHE A 38 3.92 3.62 3.98
C PHE A 38 4.93 3.54 5.14
N HIS A 39 4.81 4.41 6.16
CA HIS A 39 5.66 4.46 7.35
C HIS A 39 5.71 3.13 8.16
N ARG A 40 4.72 2.26 7.99
CA ARG A 40 4.69 0.92 8.59
C ARG A 40 5.64 -0.06 7.92
N PHE A 41 5.95 0.17 6.66
CA PHE A 41 6.79 -0.69 5.82
C PHE A 41 8.21 -0.16 5.64
N LEU A 42 8.62 0.86 6.41
CA LEU A 42 9.96 1.46 6.31
C LEU A 42 11.10 0.45 6.40
N PRO A 43 11.12 -0.51 7.34
CA PRO A 43 12.20 -1.50 7.39
C PRO A 43 12.31 -2.28 6.09
N ALA A 44 11.16 -2.67 5.52
CA ALA A 44 11.10 -3.40 4.27
C ALA A 44 11.52 -2.54 3.06
N LEU A 45 11.14 -1.26 3.04
CA LEU A 45 11.52 -0.31 1.99
C LEU A 45 13.01 -0.01 1.99
N PHE A 46 13.63 0.07 3.18
CA PHE A 46 15.06 0.26 3.33
C PHE A 46 15.86 -1.04 3.18
N GLY A 47 15.21 -2.17 2.92
CA GLY A 47 15.86 -3.48 2.80
C GLY A 47 16.47 -4.00 4.10
N VAL A 48 16.06 -3.45 5.25
CA VAL A 48 16.55 -3.83 6.58
C VAL A 48 16.01 -5.21 6.95
N LYS A 49 16.90 -6.12 7.31
CA LYS A 49 16.57 -7.45 7.78
C LYS A 49 16.14 -7.42 9.24
N GLY A 50 15.34 -8.40 9.67
CA GLY A 50 14.88 -8.47 11.06
C GLY A 50 16.02 -8.51 12.09
N GLU A 51 17.16 -9.10 11.72
CA GLU A 51 18.37 -9.17 12.57
C GLU A 51 19.11 -7.83 12.74
N GLU A 52 18.85 -6.86 11.86
CA GLU A 52 19.40 -5.50 11.92
C GLU A 52 18.51 -4.56 12.74
N VAL A 53 17.38 -5.06 13.26
CA VAL A 53 16.40 -4.30 14.04
C VAL A 53 16.50 -4.67 15.51
N ALA A 54 16.69 -3.67 16.38
CA ALA A 54 16.55 -3.81 17.82
C ALA A 54 15.22 -3.19 18.28
N GLU A 55 14.45 -3.92 19.07
CA GLU A 55 13.23 -3.41 19.70
C GLU A 55 13.52 -3.02 21.15
N VAL A 56 13.15 -1.80 21.52
CA VAL A 56 13.29 -1.28 22.88
C VAL A 56 11.91 -1.12 23.48
N ILE A 57 11.69 -1.72 24.65
CA ILE A 57 10.42 -1.59 25.37
C ILE A 57 10.27 -0.14 25.80
N VAL A 58 9.19 0.50 25.36
CA VAL A 58 8.82 1.86 25.75
C VAL A 58 7.53 1.85 26.56
N LYS A 59 7.47 2.69 27.59
CA LYS A 59 6.28 2.86 28.41
C LYS A 59 5.34 3.86 27.73
N ASP A 60 4.33 3.35 27.03
CA ASP A 60 3.29 4.19 26.44
C ASP A 60 2.45 4.84 27.57
N ARG A 61 2.29 6.16 27.49
CA ARG A 61 1.55 6.94 28.50
C ARG A 61 0.16 7.19 27.97
N ARG A 62 -0.85 7.03 28.84
CA ARG A 62 -2.23 7.32 28.48
C ARG A 62 -2.35 8.78 28.02
N ARG A 63 -2.94 8.99 26.84
CA ARG A 63 -3.23 10.32 26.30
C ARG A 63 -4.05 11.12 27.31
N GLN A 64 -3.58 12.31 27.68
CA GLN A 64 -4.23 13.19 28.64
C GLN A 64 -5.22 14.17 27.98
N HIS A 65 -4.98 14.56 26.73
CA HIS A 65 -5.78 15.55 25.99
C HIS A 65 -5.96 15.16 24.52
N GLY A 66 -7.06 15.61 23.90
CA GLY A 66 -7.39 15.39 22.49
C GLY A 66 -8.12 14.07 22.19
N THR A 67 -8.68 13.96 20.99
CA THR A 67 -9.39 12.76 20.52
C THR A 67 -8.49 11.88 19.67
N SER A 68 -8.82 10.60 19.58
CA SER A 68 -8.09 9.66 18.74
C SER A 68 -8.39 9.92 17.26
N HIS A 69 -7.38 10.23 16.46
CA HIS A 69 -7.51 10.30 14.98
C HIS A 69 -7.55 8.92 14.30
N TYR A 70 -7.72 7.84 15.08
CA TYR A 70 -7.87 6.49 14.54
C TYR A 70 -9.32 6.26 14.08
N GLY A 71 -9.58 6.49 12.80
CA GLY A 71 -10.85 6.16 12.14
C GLY A 71 -10.78 4.87 11.33
N LEU A 72 -11.96 4.32 10.99
CA LEU A 72 -12.11 3.13 10.14
C LEU A 72 -11.47 3.29 8.75
N GLY A 73 -11.38 4.52 8.23
CA GLY A 73 -10.71 4.82 6.96
C GLY A 73 -9.26 4.34 6.90
N ARG A 74 -8.57 4.28 8.04
CA ARG A 74 -7.17 3.82 8.12
C ARG A 74 -7.01 2.33 7.79
N VAL A 75 -8.05 1.51 7.98
CA VAL A 75 -8.01 0.09 7.60
C VAL A 75 -7.91 -0.05 6.08
N PHE A 76 -8.69 0.72 5.33
CA PHE A 76 -8.64 0.71 3.87
C PHE A 76 -7.30 1.23 3.33
N GLU A 77 -6.72 2.25 3.97
CA GLU A 77 -5.38 2.73 3.63
C GLU A 77 -4.32 1.63 3.79
N VAL A 78 -4.36 0.91 4.92
CA VAL A 78 -3.44 -0.20 5.20
C VAL A 78 -3.59 -1.31 4.17
N ILE A 79 -4.82 -1.73 3.85
CA ILE A 79 -5.06 -2.80 2.87
C ILE A 79 -4.50 -2.39 1.51
N ARG A 80 -4.77 -1.17 1.05
CA ARG A 80 -4.25 -0.66 -0.23
C ARG A 80 -2.72 -0.69 -0.27
N GLU A 81 -2.07 -0.29 0.82
CA GLU A 81 -0.61 -0.30 0.94
C GLU A 81 -0.05 -1.72 0.96
N LEU A 82 -0.68 -2.63 1.69
CA LEU A 82 -0.29 -4.03 1.78
C LEU A 82 -0.39 -4.75 0.44
N LEU A 83 -1.43 -4.47 -0.35
CA LEU A 83 -1.57 -5.01 -1.71
C LEU A 83 -0.46 -4.52 -2.65
N THR A 84 0.10 -3.34 -2.38
CA THR A 84 1.04 -2.66 -3.29
C THR A 84 2.51 -2.86 -2.90
N ILE A 85 2.80 -3.04 -1.60
CA ILE A 85 4.17 -2.99 -1.07
C ILE A 85 5.12 -4.00 -1.72
N ARG A 86 4.64 -5.21 -2.05
CA ARG A 86 5.46 -6.23 -2.72
C ARG A 86 5.99 -5.76 -4.08
N PHE A 87 5.17 -5.01 -4.81
CA PHE A 87 5.54 -4.47 -6.11
C PHE A 87 6.51 -3.29 -5.98
N VAL A 88 6.32 -2.48 -4.93
CA VAL A 88 7.21 -1.35 -4.60
C VAL A 88 8.62 -1.84 -4.27
N ILE A 89 8.75 -2.83 -3.38
CA ILE A 89 10.05 -3.38 -2.95
C ILE A 89 10.78 -4.03 -4.13
N ARG A 90 10.06 -4.70 -5.04
CA ARG A 90 10.68 -5.43 -6.15
C ARG A 90 11.12 -4.51 -7.30
N ASP A 91 10.21 -3.70 -7.83
CA ASP A 91 10.47 -2.81 -8.98
C ASP A 91 9.26 -1.87 -9.19
N VAL A 92 9.22 -0.77 -8.46
CA VAL A 92 8.06 0.15 -8.50
C VAL A 92 7.75 0.67 -9.92
N ARG A 93 8.77 1.00 -10.72
CA ARG A 93 8.59 1.60 -12.04
C ARG A 93 8.13 0.56 -13.07
N GLY A 94 8.77 -0.61 -13.11
CA GLY A 94 8.35 -1.66 -14.03
C GLY A 94 6.98 -2.24 -13.68
N TRP A 95 6.64 -2.37 -12.40
CA TRP A 95 5.29 -2.78 -12.00
C TRP A 95 4.25 -1.70 -12.30
N PHE A 96 4.56 -0.42 -12.14
CA PHE A 96 3.65 0.66 -12.52
C PHE A 96 3.26 0.57 -14.01
N GLU A 97 4.23 0.37 -14.90
CA GLU A 97 4.00 0.22 -16.34
C GLU A 97 3.18 -1.04 -16.66
N ARG A 98 3.46 -2.17 -16.00
CA ARG A 98 2.66 -3.40 -16.15
C ARG A 98 1.21 -3.20 -15.70
N PHE A 99 1.01 -2.59 -14.53
CA PHE A 99 -0.33 -2.33 -14.01
C PHE A 99 -1.09 -1.26 -14.81
N LYS A 100 -0.39 -0.31 -15.45
CA LYS A 100 -0.99 0.63 -16.40
C LYS A 100 -1.66 -0.10 -17.56
N ASN A 101 -0.94 -1.05 -18.18
CA ASN A 101 -1.46 -1.85 -19.29
C ASN A 101 -2.52 -2.85 -18.83
N LEU A 102 -2.30 -3.54 -17.70
CA LEU A 102 -3.24 -4.52 -17.15
C LEU A 102 -4.59 -3.88 -16.78
N ARG A 103 -4.56 -2.67 -16.21
CA ARG A 103 -5.77 -1.89 -15.90
C ARG A 103 -6.56 -1.54 -17.18
N LEU A 104 -5.88 -1.19 -18.26
CA LEU A 104 -6.53 -0.92 -19.54
C LEU A 104 -7.20 -2.18 -20.08
N LEU A 105 -6.49 -3.32 -20.11
CA LEU A 105 -7.02 -4.60 -20.57
C LEU A 105 -8.23 -5.05 -19.74
N THR A 106 -8.14 -4.99 -18.41
CA THR A 106 -9.24 -5.38 -17.52
C THR A 106 -10.44 -4.44 -17.61
N SER A 107 -10.22 -3.15 -17.87
CA SER A 107 -11.31 -2.20 -18.16
C SER A 107 -12.04 -2.58 -19.44
N VAL A 108 -11.32 -2.86 -20.53
CA VAL A 108 -11.91 -3.32 -21.80
C VAL A 108 -12.67 -4.64 -21.61
N ALA A 109 -12.09 -5.60 -20.90
CA ALA A 109 -12.74 -6.89 -20.61
C ALA A 109 -14.02 -6.72 -19.78
N SER A 110 -14.03 -5.82 -18.80
CA SER A 110 -15.23 -5.54 -17.99
C SER A 110 -16.35 -4.91 -18.82
N LEU A 111 -16.02 -4.04 -19.78
CA LEU A 111 -16.98 -3.46 -20.72
C LEU A 111 -17.53 -4.52 -21.67
N GLY A 112 -16.68 -5.44 -22.16
CA GLY A 112 -17.13 -6.57 -22.96
C GLY A 112 -18.07 -7.50 -22.19
N CYS A 113 -17.77 -7.79 -20.91
CA CYS A 113 -18.63 -8.59 -20.05
C CYS A 113 -19.97 -7.88 -19.76
N LEU A 114 -19.95 -6.56 -19.59
CA LEU A 114 -21.16 -5.76 -19.42
C LEU A 114 -22.05 -5.80 -20.66
N PHE A 115 -21.45 -5.68 -21.85
CA PHE A 115 -22.17 -5.80 -23.12
C PHE A 115 -22.78 -7.21 -23.29
N TYR A 116 -22.02 -8.25 -22.98
CA TYR A 116 -22.50 -9.63 -23.02
C TYR A 116 -23.65 -9.90 -22.03
N LEU A 117 -23.55 -9.33 -20.82
CA LEU A 117 -24.62 -9.36 -19.82
C LEU A 117 -25.89 -8.69 -20.34
N ALA A 118 -25.78 -7.59 -21.08
CA ALA A 118 -26.92 -6.87 -21.63
C ALA A 118 -27.70 -7.68 -22.68
N ILE A 119 -27.02 -8.60 -23.39
CA ILE A 119 -27.63 -9.45 -24.42
C ILE A 119 -28.23 -10.72 -23.82
N SER A 120 -27.48 -11.43 -22.99
CA SER A 120 -27.88 -12.77 -22.53
C SER A 120 -28.71 -12.73 -21.23
N ALA A 121 -28.50 -11.73 -20.38
CA ALA A 121 -29.20 -11.53 -19.10
C ALA A 121 -29.19 -12.74 -18.12
N ASP A 122 -28.27 -13.68 -18.28
CA ASP A 122 -28.13 -14.87 -17.43
C ASP A 122 -27.37 -14.63 -16.12
N LYS A 123 -27.61 -15.50 -15.12
CA LYS A 123 -26.85 -15.49 -13.85
C LYS A 123 -25.35 -15.72 -14.06
N LEU A 124 -24.99 -16.47 -15.09
CA LEU A 124 -23.61 -16.77 -15.45
C LEU A 124 -22.87 -15.53 -16.00
N SER A 125 -23.51 -14.77 -16.89
CA SER A 125 -22.94 -13.52 -17.42
C SER A 125 -22.81 -12.45 -16.34
N LEU A 126 -23.74 -12.43 -15.36
CA LEU A 126 -23.63 -11.57 -14.18
C LEU A 126 -22.39 -11.92 -13.35
N ALA A 127 -22.15 -13.21 -13.09
CA ALA A 127 -20.97 -13.66 -12.35
C ALA A 127 -19.66 -13.27 -13.05
N PHE A 128 -19.57 -13.44 -14.38
CA PHE A 128 -18.41 -13.02 -15.16
C PHE A 128 -18.18 -11.51 -15.10
N PHE A 129 -19.24 -10.71 -15.24
CA PHE A 129 -19.14 -9.27 -15.11
C PHE A 129 -18.63 -8.85 -13.72
N LEU A 130 -19.21 -9.38 -12.65
CA LEU A 130 -18.79 -9.07 -11.28
C LEU A 130 -17.32 -9.44 -11.05
N LEU A 131 -16.88 -10.61 -11.52
CA LEU A 131 -15.49 -11.03 -11.38
C LEU A 131 -14.53 -10.13 -12.17
N ALA A 132 -14.88 -9.76 -13.40
CA ALA A 132 -14.10 -8.82 -14.21
C ALA A 132 -14.03 -7.42 -13.56
N SER A 133 -15.13 -6.95 -12.98
CA SER A 133 -15.20 -5.67 -12.26
C SER A 133 -14.36 -5.67 -10.99
N ILE A 134 -14.38 -6.75 -10.21
CA ILE A 134 -13.55 -6.90 -9.01
C ILE A 134 -12.06 -6.89 -9.41
N LEU A 135 -11.69 -7.62 -10.45
CA LEU A 135 -10.30 -7.65 -10.93
C LEU A 135 -9.84 -6.28 -11.44
N ASN A 136 -10.72 -5.56 -12.16
CA ASN A 136 -10.44 -4.19 -12.62
C ASN A 136 -10.22 -3.24 -11.43
N LEU A 137 -11.08 -3.31 -10.40
CA LEU A 137 -10.93 -2.52 -9.18
C LEU A 137 -9.60 -2.80 -8.47
N LEU A 138 -9.21 -4.07 -8.36
CA LEU A 138 -7.91 -4.44 -7.78
C LEU A 138 -6.73 -3.87 -8.60
N CYS A 139 -6.75 -4.01 -9.92
CA CYS A 139 -5.71 -3.46 -10.79
C CYS A 139 -5.65 -1.92 -10.71
N TRP A 140 -6.81 -1.27 -10.64
CA TRP A 140 -6.93 0.17 -10.49
C TRP A 140 -6.34 0.67 -9.17
N THR A 141 -6.67 0.03 -8.05
CA THR A 141 -6.15 0.43 -6.73
C THR A 141 -4.64 0.27 -6.62
N ILE A 142 -4.07 -0.82 -7.15
CA ILE A 142 -2.63 -1.03 -7.19
C ILE A 142 -1.94 0.01 -8.07
N TYR A 143 -2.47 0.27 -9.28
CA TYR A 143 -1.94 1.28 -10.20
C TYR A 143 -1.89 2.67 -9.55
N LEU A 144 -2.99 3.11 -8.93
CA LEU A 144 -3.04 4.42 -8.26
C LEU A 144 -2.02 4.52 -7.13
N ASN A 145 -1.87 3.46 -6.33
CA ASN A 145 -0.98 3.48 -5.19
C ASN A 145 0.51 3.41 -5.60
N LEU A 146 0.84 2.69 -6.67
CA LEU A 146 2.17 2.74 -7.29
C LEU A 146 2.48 4.13 -7.84
N GLY A 147 1.52 4.75 -8.54
CA GLY A 147 1.66 6.13 -9.02
C GLY A 147 1.85 7.14 -7.88
N ARG A 148 1.14 6.96 -6.76
CA ARG A 148 1.33 7.75 -5.54
C ARG A 148 2.76 7.62 -4.99
N PHE A 149 3.31 6.41 -5.01
CA PHE A 149 4.69 6.18 -4.58
C PHE A 149 5.72 6.81 -5.52
N LEU A 150 5.55 6.66 -6.84
CA LEU A 150 6.44 7.27 -7.83
C LEU A 150 6.42 8.79 -7.78
N ARG A 151 5.25 9.42 -7.61
CA ARG A 151 5.15 10.87 -7.44
C ARG A 151 5.90 11.35 -6.20
N ALA A 152 5.79 10.62 -5.08
CA ALA A 152 6.55 10.93 -3.88
C ALA A 152 8.08 10.88 -4.11
N GLN A 153 8.57 9.97 -4.96
CA GLN A 153 9.99 9.93 -5.35
C GLN A 153 10.42 11.14 -6.19
N HIS A 154 9.53 11.65 -7.05
CA HIS A 154 9.85 12.75 -7.96
C HIS A 154 9.66 14.14 -7.33
N GLU A 155 8.58 14.33 -6.58
CA GLU A 155 8.17 15.62 -6.02
C GLU A 155 8.78 15.88 -4.63
N GLY A 156 9.31 14.82 -3.98
CA GLY A 156 9.64 14.85 -2.56
C GLY A 156 8.39 14.82 -1.69
N VAL A 157 8.51 14.30 -0.47
CA VAL A 157 7.36 14.09 0.44
C VAL A 157 7.15 15.24 1.41
N PHE A 158 8.18 16.05 1.62
CA PHE A 158 8.14 17.18 2.53
C PHE A 158 8.35 18.47 1.76
N LYS A 159 7.26 19.00 1.18
CA LYS A 159 7.09 20.45 1.18
C LYS A 159 6.57 20.79 2.57
N GLY A 160 7.47 21.03 3.52
CA GLY A 160 7.06 21.73 4.72
C GLY A 160 6.37 23.00 4.25
N LYS A 161 5.09 23.17 4.54
CA LYS A 161 4.59 24.54 4.66
C LYS A 161 5.41 25.11 5.82
N GLU A 162 6.40 25.93 5.49
CA GLU A 162 6.93 26.87 6.46
C GLU A 162 5.71 27.60 7.03
N ILE A 163 5.50 27.39 8.33
CA ILE A 163 4.56 28.18 9.13
C ILE A 163 5.31 29.42 9.56
#